data_AF-A0A2H0BAK0-F1
#
_entry.id   AF-A0A2H0BAK0-F1
#
_cell.length_a   1.000
_cell.length_b   1.000
_cell.length_c   1.000
_cell.angle_alpha   90.00
_cell.angle_beta   90.00
_cell.angle_gamma   90.00
#
_symmetry.space_group_name_H-M   'P 1'
#
loop_
_entity.id
_entity.type
_entity.pdbx_description
1 polymer ?
#
loop_
_entity_poly.entity_id
_entity_poly.type
_entity_poly.pdbx_seq_one_letter_code
_entity_poly.pdbx_strand_id
1 'polypeptide(L)'
;MEYSEEKLITYLCKKVNKISETTAVAIADFYDCSIKNFFDSKKLLQFKNSKGKSKLSKEQIAEIQNIIDEYLFDKSKSVDGFWITVLIKDFVKNSISELKNTTLENLLINPFLVKAFGFDDHKEVVTFYFYQKITRSIVTSWGFTVEGLLLCSGAEKPALGGFDMKIKKKNINYQFQIKSSPNTMSIEQVRQLNSHIQNIKDKIKNIPMLGMTYGTRKQINSQIQTTLIGYPDSTLIGKELWDFIADENGYCQKVLNWIDIIMKNEPTKFSDELELKKKLLIKDWEKKYGTGRQSIEKVLLNYL
;
A
#
# COMPACT_ATOMS: atom_id res chain seq x y z
N MET A 1 8.06 -4.55 9.27
CA MET A 1 6.96 -5.24 9.97
C MET A 1 7.17 -6.72 9.74
N GLU A 2 7.04 -7.53 10.78
CA GLU A 2 7.10 -8.99 10.69
C GLU A 2 5.68 -9.53 10.50
N TYR A 3 5.47 -10.37 9.48
CA TYR A 3 4.16 -10.87 9.08
C TYR A 3 3.84 -12.20 9.76
N SER A 4 3.73 -12.20 11.10
CA SER A 4 3.44 -13.39 11.92
C SER A 4 2.00 -13.40 12.45
N GLU A 5 1.56 -14.52 13.03
CA GLU A 5 0.24 -14.66 13.67
C GLU A 5 0.06 -13.68 14.84
N GLU A 6 1.03 -13.64 15.76
CA GLU A 6 1.05 -12.73 16.91
C GLU A 6 0.89 -11.27 16.47
N LYS A 7 1.68 -10.85 15.47
CA LYS A 7 1.64 -9.48 14.95
C LYS A 7 0.33 -9.19 14.24
N LEU A 8 -0.29 -10.17 13.59
CA LEU A 8 -1.60 -10.00 12.96
C LEU A 8 -2.67 -9.73 14.02
N ILE A 9 -2.74 -10.59 15.05
CA ILE A 9 -3.71 -10.44 16.14
C ILE A 9 -3.52 -9.07 16.81
N THR A 10 -2.27 -8.73 17.13
CA THR A 10 -1.92 -7.45 17.76
C THR A 10 -2.36 -6.27 16.88
N TYR A 11 -2.06 -6.33 15.58
CA TYR A 11 -2.41 -5.29 14.62
C TYR A 11 -3.93 -5.09 14.50
N LEU A 12 -4.69 -6.18 14.40
CA LEU A 12 -6.14 -6.14 14.30
C LEU A 12 -6.78 -5.59 15.58
N CYS A 13 -6.34 -6.04 16.75
CA CYS A 13 -6.87 -5.54 18.03
C CYS A 13 -6.64 -4.04 18.23
N LYS A 14 -5.54 -3.48 17.73
CA LYS A 14 -5.26 -2.03 17.80
C LYS A 14 -6.20 -1.16 16.98
N LYS A 15 -6.99 -1.74 16.07
CA LYS A 15 -8.01 -1.00 15.32
C LYS A 15 -9.23 -0.67 16.19
N VAL A 16 -9.39 -1.36 17.33
CA VAL A 16 -10.46 -1.12 18.31
C VAL A 16 -10.12 0.08 19.17
N ASN A 17 -11.11 0.94 19.38
CA ASN A 17 -10.90 2.15 20.16
C ASN A 17 -10.44 1.82 21.59
N LYS A 18 -9.46 2.57 22.09
CA LYS A 18 -8.88 2.44 23.44
C LYS A 18 -8.19 1.09 23.71
N ILE A 19 -7.84 0.30 22.69
CA ILE A 19 -6.90 -0.81 22.85
C ILE A 19 -5.48 -0.32 22.53
N SER A 20 -4.61 -0.31 23.53
CA SER A 20 -3.19 0.03 23.36
C SER A 20 -2.38 -1.14 22.81
N GLU A 21 -1.15 -0.88 22.35
CA GLU A 21 -0.20 -1.91 21.93
C GLU A 21 -0.04 -2.99 23.00
N THR A 22 0.21 -2.60 24.26
CA THR A 22 0.41 -3.54 25.38
C THR A 22 -0.81 -4.43 25.61
N THR A 23 -2.02 -3.87 25.49
CA THR A 23 -3.25 -4.66 25.63
C THR A 23 -3.42 -5.61 24.44
N ALA A 24 -3.11 -5.16 23.22
CA ALA A 24 -3.20 -5.97 22.02
C ALA A 24 -2.23 -7.16 22.03
N VAL A 25 -0.98 -6.95 22.47
CA VAL A 25 0.01 -8.03 22.66
C VAL A 25 -0.50 -9.02 23.71
N ALA A 26 -1.00 -8.54 24.85
CA ALA A 26 -1.56 -9.42 25.88
C ALA A 26 -2.80 -10.21 25.41
N ILE A 27 -3.56 -9.69 24.45
CA ILE A 27 -4.64 -10.43 23.79
C ILE A 27 -4.06 -11.53 22.89
N ALA A 28 -3.01 -11.23 22.10
CA ALA A 28 -2.33 -12.25 21.30
C ALA A 28 -1.79 -13.39 22.18
N ASP A 29 -1.12 -13.06 23.29
CA ASP A 29 -0.62 -14.03 24.27
C ASP A 29 -1.75 -14.86 24.88
N PHE A 30 -2.91 -14.25 25.19
CA PHE A 30 -4.08 -14.96 25.73
C PHE A 30 -4.63 -16.03 24.75
N TYR A 31 -4.40 -15.85 23.46
CA TYR A 31 -4.77 -16.81 22.42
C TYR A 31 -3.62 -17.74 22.00
N ASP A 32 -2.55 -17.82 22.80
CA ASP A 32 -1.34 -18.58 22.51
C ASP A 32 -0.70 -18.16 21.17
N CYS A 33 -0.82 -16.88 20.82
CA CYS A 33 -0.40 -16.31 19.55
C CYS A 33 -0.99 -17.02 18.32
N SER A 34 -2.14 -17.68 18.45
CA SER A 34 -2.76 -18.46 17.38
C SER A 34 -4.00 -17.80 16.78
N ILE A 35 -3.99 -17.56 15.47
CA ILE A 35 -5.15 -17.03 14.73
C ILE A 35 -6.36 -17.97 14.84
N LYS A 36 -6.12 -19.29 14.83
CA LYS A 36 -7.20 -20.29 14.95
C LYS A 36 -7.96 -20.13 16.26
N ASN A 37 -7.24 -19.84 17.35
CA ASN A 37 -7.85 -19.58 18.65
C ASN A 37 -8.54 -18.20 18.67
N PHE A 38 -7.95 -17.22 17.98
CA PHE A 38 -8.44 -15.84 17.91
C PHE A 38 -9.81 -15.70 17.22
N PHE A 39 -10.20 -16.65 16.34
CA PHE A 39 -11.52 -16.64 15.69
C PHE A 39 -12.72 -16.66 16.65
N ASP A 40 -12.54 -17.11 17.89
CA ASP A 40 -13.57 -17.11 18.92
C ASP A 40 -13.35 -15.98 19.93
N SER A 41 -13.71 -14.76 19.54
CA SER A 41 -13.54 -13.57 20.38
C SER A 41 -14.26 -13.66 21.73
N LYS A 42 -15.27 -14.53 21.87
CA LYS A 42 -16.05 -14.69 23.12
C LYS A 42 -15.19 -15.17 24.28
N LYS A 43 -14.06 -15.85 24.01
CA LYS A 43 -13.09 -16.23 25.05
C LYS A 43 -12.53 -15.01 25.79
N LEU A 44 -12.53 -13.82 25.18
CA LEU A 44 -12.12 -12.57 25.83
C LEU A 44 -12.99 -12.17 27.02
N LEU A 45 -14.19 -12.74 27.18
CA LEU A 45 -14.98 -12.57 28.41
C LEU A 45 -14.25 -13.11 29.66
N GLN A 46 -13.28 -14.01 29.46
CA GLN A 46 -12.43 -14.57 30.51
C GLN A 46 -11.11 -13.79 30.67
N PHE A 47 -10.82 -12.83 29.80
CA PHE A 47 -9.58 -12.05 29.82
C PHE A 47 -9.58 -11.01 30.95
N LYS A 48 -9.01 -11.41 32.09
CA LYS A 48 -9.01 -10.65 33.34
C LYS A 48 -7.60 -10.19 33.73
N ASN A 49 -7.52 -9.14 34.54
CA ASN A 49 -6.28 -8.73 35.18
C ASN A 49 -5.99 -9.57 36.44
N SER A 50 -4.83 -9.34 37.07
CA SER A 50 -4.42 -10.03 38.30
C SER A 50 -5.38 -9.84 39.48
N LYS A 51 -6.26 -8.84 39.43
CA LYS A 51 -7.31 -8.58 40.42
C LYS A 51 -8.67 -9.19 40.03
N GLY A 52 -8.72 -10.03 38.99
CA GLY A 52 -9.94 -10.68 38.51
C GLY A 52 -10.93 -9.77 37.78
N LYS A 53 -10.59 -8.51 37.52
CA LYS A 53 -11.44 -7.58 36.75
C LYS A 53 -11.23 -7.79 35.25
N SER A 54 -12.31 -7.67 34.46
CA SER A 54 -12.22 -7.72 33.00
C SER A 54 -11.26 -6.64 32.49
N LYS A 55 -10.39 -7.01 31.55
CA LYS A 55 -9.50 -6.06 30.87
C LYS A 55 -10.18 -5.33 29.70
N LEU A 56 -11.25 -5.90 29.17
CA LEU A 56 -11.98 -5.37 28.02
C LEU A 56 -13.45 -5.16 28.37
N SER A 57 -14.07 -4.14 27.76
CA SER A 57 -15.52 -3.95 27.81
C SER A 57 -16.22 -4.90 26.84
N LYS A 58 -17.55 -5.08 26.98
CA LYS A 58 -18.33 -5.89 26.05
C LYS A 58 -18.34 -5.29 24.64
N GLU A 59 -18.34 -3.97 24.57
CA GLU A 59 -18.28 -3.19 23.31
C GLU A 59 -16.95 -3.45 22.60
N GLN A 60 -15.82 -3.43 23.32
CA GLN A 60 -14.52 -3.75 22.73
C GLN A 60 -14.46 -5.18 22.19
N ILE A 61 -15.02 -6.16 22.93
CA ILE A 61 -15.08 -7.55 22.46
C ILE A 61 -15.94 -7.68 21.19
N ALA A 62 -17.07 -6.98 21.14
CA ALA A 62 -17.92 -6.92 19.95
C ALA A 62 -17.22 -6.25 18.75
N GLU A 63 -16.47 -5.16 18.98
CA GLU A 63 -15.65 -4.51 17.95
C GLU A 63 -14.54 -5.44 17.44
N ILE A 64 -13.87 -6.20 18.32
CA ILE A 64 -12.90 -7.24 17.91
C ILE A 64 -13.57 -8.29 17.02
N GLN A 65 -14.77 -8.76 17.39
CA GLN A 65 -15.52 -9.73 16.57
C GLN A 65 -15.83 -9.16 15.19
N ASN A 66 -16.27 -7.91 15.10
CA ASN A 66 -16.54 -7.26 13.83
C ASN A 66 -15.28 -7.16 12.95
N ILE A 67 -14.11 -6.87 13.56
CA ILE A 67 -12.84 -6.85 12.84
C ILE A 67 -12.45 -8.25 12.35
N ILE A 68 -12.65 -9.29 13.16
CA ILE A 68 -12.41 -10.68 12.75
C ILE A 68 -13.29 -11.03 11.56
N ASP A 69 -14.59 -10.74 11.63
CA ASP A 69 -15.52 -11.05 10.54
C ASP A 69 -15.22 -10.24 9.29
N GLU A 70 -14.72 -9.01 9.45
CA GLU A 70 -14.37 -8.13 8.34
C GLU A 70 -13.06 -8.53 7.63
N TYR A 71 -12.01 -8.86 8.38
CA TYR A 71 -10.66 -9.10 7.84
C TYR A 71 -10.31 -10.58 7.69
N LEU A 72 -10.93 -11.45 8.49
CA LEU A 72 -10.66 -12.89 8.54
C LEU A 72 -11.90 -13.70 8.10
N PHE A 73 -12.69 -13.14 7.17
CA PHE A 73 -13.93 -13.73 6.67
C PHE A 73 -13.75 -15.14 6.06
N ASP A 74 -12.61 -15.39 5.44
CA ASP A 74 -12.22 -16.70 4.92
C ASP A 74 -11.21 -17.37 5.86
N LYS A 75 -11.75 -18.10 6.85
CA LYS A 75 -10.99 -18.78 7.90
C LYS A 75 -10.09 -19.91 7.39
N SER A 76 -10.14 -20.24 6.09
CA SER A 76 -9.30 -21.28 5.48
C SER A 76 -7.93 -20.77 5.02
N LYS A 77 -7.72 -19.44 5.00
CA LYS A 77 -6.48 -18.82 4.54
C LYS A 77 -5.29 -19.12 5.46
N SER A 78 -4.09 -19.06 4.86
CA SER A 78 -2.84 -19.00 5.60
C SER A 78 -2.67 -17.63 6.27
N VAL A 79 -1.69 -17.54 7.18
CA VAL A 79 -1.26 -16.28 7.84
C VAL A 79 -0.93 -15.20 6.81
N ASP A 80 -0.17 -15.56 5.76
CA ASP A 80 0.16 -14.65 4.67
C ASP A 80 -1.10 -14.19 3.92
N GLY A 81 -2.04 -15.10 3.69
CA GLY A 81 -3.33 -14.77 3.08
C GLY A 81 -4.14 -13.77 3.91
N PHE A 82 -4.10 -13.87 5.24
CA PHE A 82 -4.75 -12.89 6.11
C PHE A 82 -4.04 -11.53 6.09
N TRP A 83 -2.70 -11.51 6.10
CA TRP A 83 -1.95 -10.26 5.99
C TRP A 83 -2.18 -9.56 4.66
N ILE A 84 -2.28 -10.31 3.56
CA ILE A 84 -2.65 -9.76 2.25
C ILE A 84 -4.04 -9.12 2.33
N THR A 85 -5.02 -9.77 2.96
CA THR A 85 -6.34 -9.17 3.19
C THR A 85 -6.25 -7.85 3.96
N VAL A 86 -5.47 -7.82 5.05
CA VAL A 86 -5.25 -6.60 5.83
C VAL A 86 -4.65 -5.48 5.00
N LEU A 87 -3.55 -5.76 4.29
CA LEU A 87 -2.83 -4.78 3.47
C LEU A 87 -3.75 -4.14 2.42
N ILE A 88 -4.55 -4.96 1.72
CA ILE A 88 -5.45 -4.49 0.67
C ILE A 88 -6.62 -3.68 1.24
N LYS A 89 -7.28 -4.18 2.29
CA LYS A 89 -8.41 -3.47 2.91
C LYS A 89 -7.98 -2.14 3.52
N ASP A 90 -6.85 -2.12 4.21
CA ASP A 90 -6.32 -0.90 4.81
C ASP A 90 -5.90 0.11 3.74
N PHE A 91 -5.27 -0.34 2.65
CA PHE A 91 -4.95 0.53 1.52
C PHE A 91 -6.20 1.24 0.97
N VAL A 92 -7.29 0.49 0.73
CA VAL A 92 -8.53 1.06 0.19
C VAL A 92 -9.20 1.99 1.20
N LYS A 93 -9.33 1.57 2.46
CA LYS A 93 -9.92 2.40 3.52
C LYS A 93 -9.16 3.71 3.72
N ASN A 94 -7.83 3.65 3.74
CA ASN A 94 -6.99 4.83 3.88
C ASN A 94 -7.12 5.75 2.65
N SER A 95 -7.15 5.17 1.44
CA SER A 95 -7.36 5.93 0.20
C SER A 95 -8.72 6.65 0.19
N ILE A 96 -9.79 6.00 0.65
CA ILE A 96 -11.11 6.62 0.80
C ILE A 96 -11.10 7.70 1.89
N SER A 97 -10.41 7.46 3.02
CA SER A 97 -10.31 8.46 4.08
C SER A 97 -9.58 9.71 3.60
N GLU A 98 -8.46 9.56 2.89
CA GLU A 98 -7.71 10.71 2.36
C GLU A 98 -8.54 11.49 1.33
N LEU A 99 -9.23 10.76 0.47
CA LEU A 99 -10.16 11.34 -0.49
C LEU A 99 -11.23 12.19 0.21
N LYS A 100 -11.88 11.64 1.25
CA LYS A 100 -12.90 12.35 2.04
C LYS A 100 -12.33 13.62 2.70
N ASN A 101 -11.09 13.54 3.17
CA ASN A 101 -10.39 14.63 3.85
C ASN A 101 -9.79 15.69 2.90
N THR A 102 -9.77 15.46 1.60
CA THR A 102 -9.23 16.44 0.63
C THR A 102 -10.09 17.70 0.59
N THR A 103 -9.49 18.88 0.73
CA THR A 103 -10.17 20.18 0.57
C THR A 103 -9.59 20.96 -0.61
N LEU A 104 -10.21 22.09 -0.95
CA LEU A 104 -9.71 23.00 -2.00
C LEU A 104 -8.31 23.53 -1.66
N GLU A 105 -8.05 23.81 -0.39
CA GLU A 105 -6.74 24.26 0.10
C GLU A 105 -5.66 23.21 -0.07
N ASN A 106 -6.05 21.93 -0.18
CA ASN A 106 -5.11 20.85 -0.46
C ASN A 106 -4.81 20.66 -1.95
N LEU A 107 -5.50 21.40 -2.84
CA LEU A 107 -5.25 21.40 -4.28
C LEU A 107 -4.16 22.42 -4.59
N LEU A 108 -2.96 21.94 -4.95
CA LEU A 108 -1.83 22.78 -5.33
C LEU A 108 -2.03 23.32 -6.75
N ILE A 109 -2.86 24.35 -6.87
CA ILE A 109 -3.20 24.98 -8.15
C ILE A 109 -2.00 25.76 -8.66
N ASN A 110 -1.53 25.39 -9.86
CA ASN A 110 -0.45 26.09 -10.53
C ASN A 110 -1.03 27.13 -11.51
N PRO A 111 -0.87 28.44 -11.26
CA PRO A 111 -1.44 29.49 -12.12
C PRO A 111 -0.93 29.42 -13.56
N PHE A 112 0.33 29.02 -13.77
CA PHE A 112 0.92 28.87 -15.09
C PHE A 112 0.27 27.73 -15.88
N LEU A 113 0.02 26.58 -15.24
CA LEU A 113 -0.66 25.47 -15.90
C LEU A 113 -2.13 25.78 -16.18
N VAL A 114 -2.82 26.49 -15.28
CA VAL A 114 -4.21 26.94 -15.52
C VAL A 114 -4.27 27.80 -16.78
N LYS A 115 -3.36 28.76 -16.94
CA LYS A 115 -3.29 29.60 -18.14
C LYS A 115 -2.80 28.85 -19.38
N ALA A 116 -1.78 28.03 -19.25
CA ALA A 116 -1.19 27.29 -20.37
C ALA A 116 -2.16 26.25 -20.97
N PHE A 117 -2.97 25.61 -20.14
CA PHE A 117 -4.01 24.68 -20.61
C PHE A 117 -5.32 25.37 -21.01
N GLY A 118 -5.44 26.68 -20.80
CA GLY A 118 -6.62 27.45 -21.20
C GLY A 118 -7.89 27.04 -20.44
N PHE A 119 -7.80 26.72 -19.15
CA PHE A 119 -8.99 26.42 -18.36
C PHE A 119 -9.88 27.66 -18.23
N ASP A 120 -11.10 27.56 -18.76
CA ASP A 120 -12.10 28.63 -18.77
C ASP A 120 -13.29 28.34 -17.85
N ASP A 121 -13.42 27.10 -17.36
CA ASP A 121 -14.41 26.67 -16.36
C ASP A 121 -13.71 26.21 -15.06
N HIS A 122 -14.21 26.67 -13.91
CA HIS A 122 -13.71 26.25 -12.60
C HIS A 122 -13.80 24.74 -12.38
N LYS A 123 -14.77 24.07 -13.02
CA LYS A 123 -14.90 22.61 -12.96
C LYS A 123 -13.69 21.90 -13.56
N GLU A 124 -13.10 22.44 -14.63
CA GLU A 124 -11.90 21.90 -15.26
C GLU A 124 -10.71 22.00 -14.32
N VAL A 125 -10.53 23.19 -13.72
CA VAL A 125 -9.46 23.45 -12.73
C VAL A 125 -9.59 22.48 -11.56
N VAL A 126 -10.76 22.43 -10.90
CA VAL A 126 -10.97 21.56 -9.75
C VAL A 126 -10.74 20.10 -10.13
N THR A 127 -11.31 19.63 -11.24
CA THR A 127 -11.18 18.24 -11.70
C THR A 127 -9.73 17.86 -11.96
N PHE A 128 -9.00 18.70 -12.70
CA PHE A 128 -7.60 18.45 -13.05
C PHE A 128 -6.72 18.32 -11.81
N TYR A 129 -6.74 19.33 -10.93
CA TYR A 129 -5.89 19.34 -9.73
C TYR A 129 -6.30 18.30 -8.69
N PHE A 130 -7.60 18.02 -8.59
CA PHE A 130 -8.11 16.95 -7.74
C PHE A 130 -7.58 15.59 -8.17
N TYR A 131 -7.75 15.21 -9.44
CA TYR A 131 -7.24 13.93 -9.93
C TYR A 131 -5.72 13.85 -9.88
N GLN A 132 -5.01 14.95 -10.15
CA GLN A 132 -3.56 15.00 -9.99
C GLN A 132 -3.13 14.72 -8.54
N LYS A 133 -3.75 15.36 -7.56
CA LYS A 133 -3.48 15.15 -6.13
C LYS A 133 -3.74 13.70 -5.74
N ILE A 134 -4.95 13.21 -6.01
CA ILE A 134 -5.39 11.89 -5.57
C ILE A 134 -4.53 10.79 -6.21
N THR A 135 -4.24 10.90 -7.52
CA THR A 135 -3.38 9.93 -8.21
C THR A 135 -2.01 9.85 -7.55
N ARG A 136 -1.36 10.98 -7.24
CA ARG A 136 -0.05 11.00 -6.58
C ARG A 136 -0.06 10.32 -5.22
N SER A 137 -1.10 10.55 -4.42
CA SER A 137 -1.16 9.91 -3.11
C SER A 137 -1.42 8.41 -3.20
N ILE A 138 -2.35 8.00 -4.07
CA ILE A 138 -2.67 6.59 -4.29
C ILE A 138 -1.44 5.81 -4.75
N VAL A 139 -0.71 6.31 -5.76
CA VAL A 139 0.46 5.58 -6.27
C VAL A 139 1.58 5.48 -5.23
N THR A 140 1.72 6.48 -4.36
CA THR A 140 2.71 6.48 -3.29
C THR A 140 2.34 5.47 -2.21
N SER A 141 1.10 5.52 -1.72
CA SER A 141 0.58 4.57 -0.71
C SER A 141 0.52 3.12 -1.22
N TRP A 142 0.24 2.94 -2.52
CA TRP A 142 0.30 1.64 -3.16
C TRP A 142 1.70 1.04 -3.15
N GLY A 143 2.75 1.85 -3.29
CA GLY A 143 4.14 1.40 -3.18
C GLY A 143 4.42 0.68 -1.86
N PHE A 144 3.99 1.26 -0.73
CA PHE A 144 4.12 0.63 0.60
C PHE A 144 3.27 -0.64 0.73
N THR A 145 2.09 -0.65 0.11
CA THR A 145 1.22 -1.84 0.12
C THR A 145 1.89 -2.99 -0.62
N VAL A 146 2.40 -2.74 -1.83
CA VAL A 146 3.10 -3.75 -2.63
C VAL A 146 4.36 -4.25 -1.94
N GLU A 147 5.11 -3.38 -1.27
CA GLU A 147 6.23 -3.79 -0.44
C GLU A 147 5.82 -4.86 0.59
N GLY A 148 4.70 -4.64 1.28
CA GLY A 148 4.15 -5.61 2.22
C GLY A 148 3.67 -6.91 1.55
N LEU A 149 3.07 -6.81 0.36
CA LEU A 149 2.66 -7.99 -0.41
C LEU A 149 3.86 -8.86 -0.79
N LEU A 150 4.99 -8.26 -1.21
CA LEU A 150 6.21 -9.01 -1.53
C LEU A 150 6.77 -9.72 -0.30
N LEU A 151 6.74 -9.08 0.88
CA LEU A 151 7.17 -9.69 2.15
C LEU A 151 6.28 -10.87 2.54
N CYS A 152 4.95 -10.73 2.42
CA CYS A 152 4.00 -11.84 2.63
C CYS A 152 4.17 -12.97 1.60
N SER A 153 4.86 -12.70 0.49
CA SER A 153 5.08 -13.67 -0.60
C SER A 153 6.44 -14.37 -0.49
N GLY A 154 7.19 -14.17 0.59
CA GLY A 154 8.48 -14.84 0.84
C GLY A 154 9.72 -13.97 0.69
N ALA A 155 9.56 -12.65 0.48
CA ALA A 155 10.68 -11.72 0.55
C ALA A 155 11.05 -11.40 2.01
N GLU A 156 12.32 -11.08 2.23
CA GLU A 156 12.85 -10.58 3.50
C GLU A 156 13.33 -9.14 3.35
N LYS A 157 13.42 -8.41 4.47
CA LYS A 157 14.13 -7.13 4.49
C LYS A 157 15.65 -7.34 4.43
N PRO A 158 16.37 -6.65 3.53
CA PRO A 158 17.82 -6.78 3.45
C PRO A 158 18.48 -6.05 4.63
N ALA A 159 19.60 -6.59 5.10
CA ALA A 159 20.50 -5.88 6.02
C ALA A 159 21.47 -4.94 5.26
N LEU A 160 21.53 -5.07 3.93
CA LEU A 160 22.41 -4.28 3.06
C LEU A 160 21.68 -3.01 2.60
N GLY A 161 22.33 -1.86 2.77
CA GLY A 161 21.83 -0.60 2.24
C GLY A 161 21.76 -0.60 0.71
N GLY A 162 20.81 0.14 0.16
CA GLY A 162 20.64 0.32 -1.29
C GLY A 162 19.75 -0.72 -1.98
N PHE A 163 19.24 -1.70 -1.23
CA PHE A 163 18.27 -2.70 -1.68
C PHE A 163 17.03 -2.68 -0.78
N ASP A 164 15.88 -3.04 -1.35
CA ASP A 164 14.58 -2.97 -0.67
C ASP A 164 14.13 -4.35 -0.16
N MET A 165 14.55 -5.43 -0.83
CA MET A 165 14.16 -6.81 -0.58
C MET A 165 15.33 -7.79 -0.73
N LYS A 166 15.25 -8.93 -0.04
CA LYS A 166 16.18 -10.06 -0.14
C LYS A 166 15.40 -11.36 -0.29
N ILE A 167 15.88 -12.26 -1.15
CA ILE A 167 15.35 -13.62 -1.29
C ILE A 167 16.51 -14.61 -1.26
N LYS A 168 16.40 -15.68 -0.47
CA LYS A 168 17.43 -16.73 -0.40
C LYS A 168 16.97 -17.99 -1.15
N LYS A 169 17.67 -18.36 -2.23
CA LYS A 169 17.44 -19.62 -2.96
C LYS A 169 18.74 -20.39 -3.12
N LYS A 170 18.76 -21.68 -2.76
CA LYS A 170 19.92 -22.58 -2.96
C LYS A 170 21.26 -21.98 -2.46
N ASN A 171 21.25 -21.35 -1.28
CA ASN A 171 22.38 -20.63 -0.68
C ASN A 171 22.87 -19.37 -1.42
N ILE A 172 22.08 -18.84 -2.36
CA ILE A 172 22.31 -17.55 -3.04
C ILE A 172 21.35 -16.53 -2.43
N ASN A 173 21.86 -15.35 -2.08
CA ASN A 173 21.05 -14.21 -1.67
C ASN A 173 20.84 -13.28 -2.85
N TYR A 174 19.61 -13.19 -3.34
CA TYR A 174 19.22 -12.22 -4.34
C TYR A 174 18.80 -10.92 -3.62
N GLN A 175 19.49 -9.82 -3.92
CA GLN A 175 19.26 -8.51 -3.33
C GLN A 175 18.54 -7.64 -4.35
N PHE A 176 17.30 -7.25 -4.07
CA PHE A 176 16.44 -6.55 -5.01
C PHE A 176 16.31 -5.08 -4.64
N GLN A 177 16.56 -4.21 -5.61
CA GLN A 177 15.96 -2.88 -5.61
C GLN A 177 14.60 -3.00 -6.30
N ILE A 178 13.53 -2.57 -5.62
CA ILE A 178 12.16 -2.71 -6.09
C ILE A 178 11.66 -1.39 -6.66
N LYS A 179 10.98 -1.49 -7.79
CA LYS A 179 10.24 -0.39 -8.40
C LYS A 179 8.84 -0.86 -8.76
N SER A 180 7.87 0.04 -8.65
CA SER A 180 6.50 -0.32 -9.00
C SER A 180 6.40 -0.62 -10.50
N SER A 181 6.97 0.24 -11.35
CA SER A 181 6.77 0.23 -12.81
C SER A 181 8.07 0.28 -13.64
N PRO A 182 8.00 -0.11 -14.92
CA PRO A 182 9.16 -0.15 -15.82
C PRO A 182 9.71 1.21 -16.29
N ASN A 183 9.00 2.30 -16.02
CA ASN A 183 9.36 3.66 -16.48
C ASN A 183 9.63 4.63 -15.31
N THR A 184 10.15 4.12 -14.20
CA THR A 184 10.27 4.89 -12.94
C THR A 184 11.66 5.38 -12.61
N MET A 185 12.70 4.91 -13.29
CA MET A 185 14.09 5.25 -12.96
C MET A 185 14.67 6.27 -13.95
N SER A 186 15.24 7.36 -13.42
CA SER A 186 16.12 8.25 -14.17
C SER A 186 17.50 7.61 -14.39
N ILE A 187 18.30 8.17 -15.30
CA ILE A 187 19.68 7.72 -15.58
C ILE A 187 20.53 7.74 -14.32
N GLU A 188 20.39 8.77 -13.48
CA GLU A 188 21.11 8.91 -12.21
C GLU A 188 20.74 7.78 -11.24
N GLN A 189 19.46 7.42 -11.17
CA GLN A 189 19.00 6.31 -10.34
C GLN A 189 19.55 4.97 -10.83
N VAL A 190 19.65 4.77 -12.15
CA VAL A 190 20.28 3.56 -12.72
C VAL A 190 21.79 3.54 -12.40
N ARG A 191 22.48 4.67 -12.50
CA ARG A 191 23.90 4.79 -12.12
C ARG A 191 24.12 4.52 -10.63
N GLN A 192 23.23 5.00 -9.77
CA GLN A 192 23.28 4.71 -8.34
C GLN A 192 23.09 3.22 -8.06
N LEU A 193 22.13 2.56 -8.71
CA LEU A 193 21.94 1.12 -8.61
C LEU A 193 23.18 0.36 -9.10
N ASN A 194 23.81 0.78 -10.20
CA ASN A 194 25.06 0.19 -10.69
C ASN A 194 26.20 0.29 -9.66
N SER A 195 26.31 1.41 -8.95
CA SER A 195 27.27 1.56 -7.84
C SER A 195 26.98 0.55 -6.72
N HIS A 196 25.71 0.39 -6.32
CA HIS A 196 25.33 -0.62 -5.33
C HIS A 196 25.62 -2.05 -5.81
N ILE A 197 25.31 -2.36 -7.07
CA ILE A 197 25.63 -3.64 -7.72
C ILE A 197 27.12 -3.95 -7.60
N GLN A 198 27.98 -3.01 -7.98
CA GLN A 198 29.44 -3.18 -7.92
C GLN A 198 29.92 -3.41 -6.49
N ASN A 199 29.39 -2.68 -5.52
CA ASN A 199 29.80 -2.80 -4.11
C ASN A 199 29.47 -4.14 -3.45
N ILE A 200 28.56 -4.94 -4.02
CA ILE A 200 28.17 -6.22 -3.44
C ILE A 200 28.49 -7.44 -4.32
N LYS A 201 28.84 -7.24 -5.59
CA LYS A 201 29.13 -8.34 -6.53
C LYS A 201 30.35 -9.17 -6.10
N ASP A 202 31.32 -8.54 -5.43
CA ASP A 202 32.54 -9.20 -4.95
C ASP A 202 32.34 -9.90 -3.58
N LYS A 203 31.15 -9.77 -2.96
CA LYS A 203 30.80 -10.48 -1.74
C LYS A 203 30.14 -11.81 -2.09
N ILE A 204 30.87 -12.91 -1.88
CA ILE A 204 30.46 -14.31 -2.16
C ILE A 204 28.96 -14.53 -1.84
N LYS A 205 28.19 -15.01 -2.83
CA LYS A 205 26.75 -15.38 -2.77
C LYS A 205 25.71 -14.25 -2.76
N ASN A 206 26.03 -13.01 -3.12
CA ASN A 206 25.01 -11.97 -3.34
C ASN A 206 24.82 -11.67 -4.83
N ILE A 207 23.58 -11.74 -5.32
CA ILE A 207 23.21 -11.37 -6.68
C ILE A 207 22.30 -10.14 -6.63
N PRO A 208 22.78 -8.96 -7.06
CA PRO A 208 21.92 -7.79 -7.14
C PRO A 208 20.97 -7.89 -8.32
N MET A 209 19.73 -7.46 -8.11
CA MET A 209 18.64 -7.54 -9.07
C MET A 209 17.81 -6.25 -9.03
N LEU A 210 17.24 -5.88 -10.18
CA LEU A 210 16.16 -4.90 -10.28
C LEU A 210 14.83 -5.66 -10.41
N GLY A 211 13.92 -5.43 -9.45
CA GLY A 211 12.57 -6.00 -9.47
C GLY A 211 11.54 -4.94 -9.83
N MET A 212 10.67 -5.26 -10.79
CA MET A 212 9.54 -4.41 -11.17
C MET A 212 8.22 -5.12 -10.91
N THR A 213 7.32 -4.52 -10.14
CA THR A 213 6.15 -5.23 -9.59
C THR A 213 5.04 -5.46 -10.62
N TYR A 214 5.01 -4.68 -11.69
CA TYR A 214 4.09 -4.87 -12.82
C TYR A 214 4.73 -4.45 -14.15
N GLY A 215 4.06 -4.81 -15.25
CA GLY A 215 4.48 -4.52 -16.62
C GLY A 215 5.09 -5.73 -17.33
N THR A 216 5.71 -5.47 -18.47
CA THR A 216 6.33 -6.46 -19.36
C THR A 216 7.71 -6.00 -19.79
N ARG A 217 8.61 -6.92 -20.17
CA ARG A 217 9.97 -6.57 -20.61
C ARG A 217 10.01 -5.53 -21.73
N LYS A 218 9.02 -5.54 -22.64
CA LYS A 218 8.89 -4.55 -23.73
C LYS A 218 8.64 -3.12 -23.25
N GLN A 219 8.13 -2.95 -22.03
CA GLN A 219 7.82 -1.64 -21.46
C GLN A 219 8.99 -1.06 -20.66
N ILE A 220 10.05 -1.81 -20.40
CA ILE A 220 11.26 -1.33 -19.71
C ILE A 220 11.90 -0.24 -20.55
N ASN A 221 12.11 0.95 -19.98
CA ASN A 221 12.69 2.06 -20.73
C ASN A 221 14.09 1.73 -21.26
N SER A 222 14.48 2.35 -22.38
CA SER A 222 15.78 2.12 -23.01
C SER A 222 16.95 2.46 -22.09
N GLN A 223 16.80 3.46 -21.22
CA GLN A 223 17.83 3.87 -20.26
C GLN A 223 18.26 2.73 -19.33
N ILE A 224 17.30 1.96 -18.80
CA ILE A 224 17.59 0.77 -17.98
C ILE A 224 18.24 -0.30 -18.87
N GLN A 225 17.68 -0.57 -20.05
CA GLN A 225 18.18 -1.61 -20.95
C GLN A 225 19.64 -1.39 -21.37
N THR A 226 20.06 -0.14 -21.60
CA THR A 226 21.41 0.19 -22.07
C THR A 226 22.40 0.43 -20.95
N THR A 227 21.94 0.79 -19.74
CA THR A 227 22.82 1.29 -18.68
C THR A 227 22.94 0.33 -17.51
N LEU A 228 21.93 -0.49 -17.22
CA LEU A 228 21.95 -1.38 -16.07
C LEU A 228 22.95 -2.52 -16.27
N ILE A 229 23.86 -2.69 -15.31
CA ILE A 229 24.84 -3.77 -15.32
C ILE A 229 24.12 -5.12 -15.24
N GLY A 230 24.46 -6.01 -16.18
CA GLY A 230 23.92 -7.37 -16.22
C GLY A 230 22.52 -7.48 -16.81
N TYR A 231 21.97 -6.41 -17.41
CA TYR A 231 20.74 -6.52 -18.19
C TYR A 231 20.95 -7.49 -19.37
N PRO A 232 19.98 -8.38 -19.70
CA PRO A 232 18.64 -8.52 -19.10
C PRO A 232 18.55 -9.41 -17.86
N ASP A 233 19.60 -10.16 -17.54
CA ASP A 233 19.59 -11.21 -16.51
C ASP A 233 19.50 -10.66 -15.09
N SER A 234 19.90 -9.41 -14.85
CA SER A 234 19.78 -8.72 -13.57
C SER A 234 18.39 -8.10 -13.33
N THR A 235 17.38 -8.47 -14.12
CA THR A 235 16.02 -7.90 -14.04
C THR A 235 14.92 -8.96 -13.99
N LEU A 236 13.92 -8.71 -13.14
CA LEU A 236 12.65 -9.45 -13.11
C LEU A 236 11.48 -8.46 -13.12
N ILE A 237 10.44 -8.76 -13.89
CA ILE A 237 9.29 -7.86 -14.07
C ILE A 237 7.95 -8.60 -14.03
N GLY A 238 6.97 -7.99 -13.36
CA GLY A 238 5.59 -8.48 -13.28
C GLY A 238 5.57 -9.92 -12.78
N LYS A 239 4.93 -10.81 -13.55
CA LYS A 239 4.82 -12.25 -13.22
C LYS A 239 6.17 -12.88 -12.87
N GLU A 240 7.24 -12.54 -13.59
CA GLU A 240 8.57 -13.12 -13.36
C GLU A 240 9.07 -12.81 -11.94
N LEU A 241 8.87 -11.59 -11.46
CA LEU A 241 9.26 -11.20 -10.11
C LEU A 241 8.43 -11.97 -9.09
N TRP A 242 7.09 -11.89 -9.17
CA TRP A 242 6.18 -12.50 -8.20
C TRP A 242 6.40 -14.00 -8.06
N ASP A 243 6.49 -14.72 -9.18
CA ASP A 243 6.72 -16.16 -9.18
C ASP A 243 8.11 -16.50 -8.63
N PHE A 244 9.11 -15.66 -8.90
CA PHE A 244 10.43 -15.82 -8.33
C PHE A 244 10.43 -15.62 -6.80
N ILE A 245 9.72 -14.62 -6.28
CA ILE A 245 9.64 -14.40 -4.82
C ILE A 245 8.96 -15.58 -4.14
N ALA A 246 7.79 -15.97 -4.65
CA ALA A 246 6.95 -17.00 -4.03
C ALA A 246 7.42 -18.43 -4.26
N ASP A 247 8.36 -18.64 -5.19
CA ASP A 247 8.73 -19.97 -5.67
C ASP A 247 7.52 -20.79 -6.18
N GLU A 248 6.55 -20.08 -6.76
CA GLU A 248 5.26 -20.63 -7.23
C GLU A 248 4.93 -20.05 -8.61
N ASN A 249 4.73 -20.92 -9.61
CA ASN A 249 4.36 -20.47 -10.96
C ASN A 249 2.91 -19.96 -10.98
N GLY A 250 2.70 -18.75 -11.50
CA GLY A 250 1.36 -18.14 -11.57
C GLY A 250 0.94 -17.44 -10.28
N TYR A 251 1.86 -17.20 -9.35
CA TYR A 251 1.58 -16.55 -8.08
C TYR A 251 1.04 -15.13 -8.26
N CYS A 252 1.52 -14.38 -9.27
CA CYS A 252 0.96 -13.06 -9.60
C CYS A 252 -0.56 -13.11 -9.83
N GLN A 253 -1.06 -14.12 -10.56
CA GLN A 253 -2.49 -14.28 -10.82
C GLN A 253 -3.26 -14.64 -9.54
N LYS A 254 -2.66 -15.45 -8.68
CA LYS A 254 -3.22 -15.81 -7.36
C LYS A 254 -3.42 -14.57 -6.48
N VAL A 255 -2.44 -13.66 -6.44
CA VAL A 255 -2.56 -12.38 -5.71
C VAL A 255 -3.67 -11.51 -6.30
N LEU A 256 -3.76 -11.39 -7.63
CA LEU A 256 -4.83 -10.64 -8.28
C LEU A 256 -6.22 -11.21 -7.95
N ASN A 257 -6.36 -12.53 -7.97
CA ASN A 257 -7.61 -13.20 -7.62
C ASN A 257 -7.98 -12.99 -6.14
N TRP A 258 -6.99 -12.99 -5.24
CA TRP A 258 -7.23 -12.65 -3.83
C TRP A 258 -7.74 -11.23 -3.67
N ILE A 259 -7.12 -10.25 -4.35
CA ILE A 259 -7.57 -8.85 -4.33
C ILE A 259 -9.02 -8.76 -4.81
N ASP A 260 -9.38 -9.42 -5.92
CA ASP A 260 -10.76 -9.42 -6.44
C ASP A 260 -11.76 -10.00 -5.42
N ILE A 261 -11.43 -11.11 -4.77
CA ILE A 261 -12.27 -11.72 -3.72
C ILE A 261 -12.43 -10.78 -2.51
N ILE A 262 -11.33 -10.17 -2.05
CA ILE A 262 -11.36 -9.21 -0.95
C ILE A 262 -12.27 -8.04 -1.29
N MET A 263 -12.10 -7.46 -2.49
CA MET A 263 -12.83 -6.28 -2.92
C MET A 263 -14.30 -6.53 -3.25
N LYS A 264 -14.69 -7.77 -3.61
CA LYS A 264 -16.11 -8.15 -3.77
C LYS A 264 -16.90 -8.04 -2.46
N ASN A 265 -16.23 -8.18 -1.33
CA ASN A 265 -16.84 -8.08 0.00
C ASN A 265 -16.80 -6.64 0.56
N GLU A 266 -16.22 -5.68 -0.17
CA GLU A 266 -16.21 -4.28 0.26
C GLU A 266 -17.50 -3.56 -0.16
N PRO A 267 -18.23 -2.93 0.79
CA PRO A 267 -19.49 -2.26 0.48
C PRO A 267 -19.30 -0.97 -0.31
N THR A 268 -18.11 -0.36 -0.23
CA THR A 268 -17.82 0.94 -0.83
C THR A 268 -16.86 0.81 -1.99
N LYS A 269 -17.28 1.29 -3.16
CA LYS A 269 -16.40 1.41 -4.33
C LYS A 269 -15.64 2.74 -4.29
N PHE A 270 -14.33 2.65 -4.48
CA PHE A 270 -13.46 3.83 -4.55
C PHE A 270 -13.91 4.83 -5.63
N SER A 271 -14.34 4.34 -6.80
CA SER A 271 -14.83 5.18 -7.91
C SER A 271 -16.00 6.08 -7.52
N ASP A 272 -16.91 5.56 -6.70
CA ASP A 272 -18.15 6.26 -6.37
C ASP A 272 -17.85 7.38 -5.38
N GLU A 273 -17.00 7.11 -4.40
CA GLU A 273 -16.47 8.12 -3.47
C GLU A 273 -15.65 9.19 -4.21
N LEU A 274 -14.85 8.80 -5.22
CA LEU A 274 -14.03 9.71 -6.01
C LEU A 274 -14.90 10.75 -6.73
N GLU A 275 -15.95 10.28 -7.39
CA GLU A 275 -16.90 11.13 -8.12
C GLU A 275 -17.75 11.99 -7.18
N LEU A 276 -18.17 11.44 -6.04
CA LEU A 276 -18.87 12.21 -5.01
C LEU A 276 -17.99 13.35 -4.50
N LYS A 277 -16.73 13.06 -4.18
CA LYS A 277 -15.81 14.06 -3.64
C LYS A 277 -15.50 15.16 -4.64
N LYS A 278 -15.30 14.82 -5.92
CA LYS A 278 -15.14 15.82 -7.00
C LYS A 278 -16.31 16.81 -7.02
N LYS A 279 -17.55 16.30 -6.96
CA LYS A 279 -18.76 17.13 -6.96
C LYS A 279 -18.82 18.04 -5.73
N LEU A 280 -18.42 17.54 -4.55
CA LEU A 280 -18.35 18.36 -3.33
C LEU A 280 -17.32 19.49 -3.47
N LEU A 281 -16.12 19.21 -3.98
CA LEU A 281 -15.09 20.23 -4.19
C LEU A 281 -15.53 21.30 -5.20
N ILE A 282 -16.24 20.93 -6.27
CA ILE A 282 -16.82 21.90 -7.21
C ILE A 282 -17.82 22.81 -6.48
N LYS A 283 -18.72 22.25 -5.66
CA LYS A 283 -19.68 23.05 -4.88
C LYS A 283 -18.98 23.96 -3.86
N ASP A 284 -17.93 23.47 -3.20
CA ASP A 284 -17.13 24.26 -2.27
C ASP A 284 -16.47 25.43 -3.02
N TRP A 285 -16.01 25.22 -4.26
CA TRP A 285 -15.42 26.27 -5.08
C TRP A 285 -16.47 27.32 -5.42
N GLU A 286 -17.63 26.89 -5.92
CA GLU A 286 -18.74 27.76 -6.29
C GLU A 286 -19.18 28.64 -5.12
N LYS A 287 -19.27 28.05 -3.93
CA LYS A 287 -19.60 28.76 -2.69
C LYS A 287 -18.54 29.80 -2.30
N LYS A 288 -17.26 29.49 -2.50
CA LYS A 288 -16.14 30.32 -2.02
C LYS A 288 -15.71 31.41 -3.02
N TYR A 289 -15.74 31.10 -4.31
CA TYR A 289 -15.14 31.94 -5.36
C TYR A 289 -16.14 32.33 -6.47
N GLY A 290 -17.31 31.68 -6.54
CA GLY A 290 -18.28 31.81 -7.62
C GLY A 290 -18.03 30.83 -8.77
N THR A 291 -18.61 31.10 -9.94
CA THR A 291 -18.59 30.22 -11.11
C THR A 291 -17.82 30.80 -12.29
N GLY A 292 -17.36 29.93 -13.18
CA GLY A 292 -16.77 30.29 -14.47
C GLY A 292 -15.42 31.01 -14.35
N ARG A 293 -14.97 31.57 -15.48
CA ARG A 293 -13.66 32.22 -15.61
C ARG A 293 -13.35 33.29 -14.56
N GLN A 294 -14.34 34.09 -14.16
CA GLN A 294 -14.15 35.12 -13.13
C GLN A 294 -13.74 34.52 -11.77
N SER A 295 -14.29 33.35 -11.42
CA SER A 295 -13.90 32.65 -10.19
C SER A 295 -12.47 32.11 -10.25
N ILE A 296 -12.03 31.67 -11.43
CA ILE A 296 -10.65 31.26 -11.67
C ILE A 296 -9.72 32.45 -11.47
N GLU A 297 -10.00 33.58 -12.09
CA GLU A 297 -9.20 34.80 -11.96
C GLU A 297 -9.06 35.24 -10.50
N LYS A 298 -10.14 35.20 -9.72
CA LYS A 298 -10.09 35.47 -8.27
C LYS A 298 -9.14 34.54 -7.50
N VAL A 299 -9.14 33.24 -7.84
CA VAL A 299 -8.24 32.29 -7.19
C VAL A 299 -6.79 32.53 -7.60
N LEU A 300 -6.54 32.80 -8.89
CA LEU A 300 -5.19 33.07 -9.39
C LEU A 300 -4.57 34.33 -8.78
N LEU A 301 -5.37 35.34 -8.45
CA LEU A 301 -4.90 36.54 -7.74
C LEU A 301 -4.31 36.23 -6.36
N ASN A 302 -4.67 35.11 -5.72
CA ASN A 302 -4.06 34.73 -4.44
C ASN A 302 -2.64 34.15 -4.58
N TYR A 303 -2.18 33.90 -5.81
CA TYR A 303 -0.85 33.37 -6.12
C TYR A 303 0.11 34.41 -6.70
N LEU A 304 -0.36 35.66 -6.84
CA LEU A 304 0.39 36.80 -7.39
C LEU A 304 0.64 37.82 -6.27
#